data_AF-A0A7W5AA78-F1
#
_entry.id   AF-A0A7W5AA78-F1
#
_cell.length_a   1.000
_cell.length_b   1.000
_cell.length_c   1.000
_cell.angle_alpha   90.00
_cell.angle_beta   90.00
_cell.angle_gamma   90.00
#
_symmetry.space_group_name_H-M   'P 1'
#
loop_
_entity.id
_entity.type
_entity.pdbx_description
1 polymer ?
#
loop_
_entity_poly.entity_id
_entity_poly.type
_entity_poly.pdbx_seq_one_letter_code
_entity_poly.pdbx_strand_id
1 'polypeptide(L)'
;MPVLDWTRAGAPKAKNVPAMRQFTRWAQYLGGLLEHHQVPGFLSNADEARDLDDDYAEWRAFLLRWHDLYGDQRRSAAELRSSAEPDIGMPDRWEGTFPTTAAGRLLTPKSLGRILTGQIGRWRGNVVLRSEIDTHTRARTYYIEHTPNPEPAEAKPAGPEGVNAPEETGLFQEPQNKPANPQTRQTPP
;
A
#
# COMPACT_ATOMS: atom_id res chain seq x y z
N MET A 1 -25.07 0.59 -31.26
CA MET A 1 -24.92 0.31 -29.82
C MET A 1 -24.17 -1.00 -29.65
N PRO A 2 -23.04 -1.01 -28.93
CA PRO A 2 -22.16 -2.18 -28.82
C PRO A 2 -22.86 -3.42 -28.25
N VAL A 3 -23.82 -3.24 -27.33
CA VAL A 3 -24.61 -4.33 -26.75
C VAL A 3 -25.58 -4.96 -27.75
N LEU A 4 -26.22 -4.16 -28.61
CA LEU A 4 -27.16 -4.67 -29.63
C LEU A 4 -26.44 -5.46 -30.72
N ASP A 5 -25.23 -5.03 -31.06
CA ASP A 5 -24.39 -5.72 -32.04
C ASP A 5 -23.93 -7.09 -31.51
N TRP A 6 -23.43 -7.13 -30.28
CA TRP A 6 -23.03 -8.37 -29.61
C TRP A 6 -24.19 -9.34 -29.39
N THR A 7 -25.37 -8.86 -29.01
CA THR A 7 -26.56 -9.71 -28.85
C THR A 7 -27.05 -10.27 -30.19
N ARG A 8 -26.97 -9.49 -31.29
CA ARG A 8 -27.26 -10.00 -32.65
C ARG A 8 -26.28 -11.09 -33.09
N ALA A 9 -25.04 -11.04 -32.63
CA ALA A 9 -24.04 -12.08 -32.85
C ALA A 9 -24.22 -13.32 -31.95
N GLY A 10 -25.32 -13.42 -31.18
CA GLY A 10 -25.61 -14.55 -30.31
C GLY A 10 -25.04 -14.44 -28.90
N ALA A 11 -24.61 -13.24 -28.49
CA ALA A 11 -24.03 -12.95 -27.19
C ALA A 11 -22.91 -13.94 -26.80
N PRO A 12 -21.86 -14.10 -27.64
CA PRO A 12 -20.76 -15.01 -27.35
C PRO A 12 -20.14 -14.67 -25.98
N LYS A 13 -19.86 -15.71 -25.19
CA LYS A 13 -19.19 -15.60 -23.89
C LYS A 13 -17.70 -15.77 -24.07
N ALA A 14 -16.91 -15.00 -23.33
CA ALA A 14 -15.49 -15.24 -23.19
C ALA A 14 -15.26 -16.60 -22.50
N LYS A 15 -14.33 -17.38 -23.05
CA LYS A 15 -13.99 -18.72 -22.54
C LYS A 15 -12.85 -18.69 -21.52
N ASN A 16 -11.98 -17.69 -21.62
CA ASN A 16 -10.76 -17.56 -20.83
C ASN A 16 -10.93 -16.52 -19.72
N VAL A 17 -12.02 -16.63 -18.95
CA VAL A 17 -12.27 -15.74 -17.81
C VAL A 17 -11.94 -16.49 -16.51
N PRO A 18 -11.09 -15.92 -15.64
CA PRO A 18 -10.76 -16.52 -14.36
C PRO A 18 -12.03 -16.78 -13.51
N ALA A 19 -12.07 -17.90 -12.80
CA ALA A 19 -13.22 -18.22 -11.95
C ALA A 19 -13.37 -17.19 -10.80
N MET A 20 -14.58 -16.67 -10.63
CA MET A 20 -14.93 -15.60 -9.67
C MET A 20 -16.19 -15.95 -8.86
N ARG A 21 -16.28 -17.19 -8.35
CA ARG A 21 -17.43 -17.70 -7.59
C ARG A 21 -18.76 -17.36 -8.32
N GLN A 22 -19.66 -16.62 -7.68
CA GLN A 22 -20.97 -16.21 -8.23
C GLN A 22 -20.89 -15.21 -9.39
N PHE A 23 -19.77 -14.49 -9.55
CA PHE A 23 -19.59 -13.49 -10.61
C PHE A 23 -19.04 -14.07 -11.91
N THR A 24 -18.63 -15.34 -11.93
CA THR A 24 -18.04 -16.00 -13.11
C THR A 24 -18.92 -15.86 -14.34
N ARG A 25 -20.23 -16.11 -14.22
CA ARG A 25 -21.16 -16.02 -15.36
C ARG A 25 -21.30 -14.59 -15.87
N TRP A 26 -21.33 -13.60 -14.99
CA TRP A 26 -21.38 -12.19 -15.37
C TRP A 26 -20.09 -11.75 -16.09
N ALA A 27 -18.94 -12.13 -15.54
CA ALA A 27 -17.64 -11.82 -16.12
C ALA A 27 -17.44 -12.47 -17.50
N GLN A 28 -17.96 -13.69 -17.72
CA GLN A 28 -17.98 -14.33 -19.05
C GLN A 28 -18.77 -13.54 -20.10
N TYR A 29 -19.91 -12.96 -19.72
CA TYR A 29 -20.70 -12.12 -20.63
C TYR A 29 -20.01 -10.78 -20.90
N LEU A 30 -19.44 -10.15 -19.87
CA LEU A 30 -18.73 -8.88 -20.03
C LEU A 30 -17.45 -9.06 -20.86
N GLY A 31 -16.68 -10.11 -20.60
CA GLY A 31 -15.50 -10.46 -21.40
C GLY A 31 -15.87 -10.77 -22.85
N GLY A 32 -16.97 -11.50 -23.08
CA GLY A 32 -17.44 -11.83 -24.43
C GLY A 32 -17.91 -10.61 -25.22
N LEU A 33 -18.51 -9.62 -24.54
CA LEU A 33 -18.83 -8.32 -25.13
C LEU A 33 -17.56 -7.57 -25.53
N LEU A 34 -16.55 -7.53 -24.67
CA LEU A 34 -15.29 -6.83 -24.93
C LEU A 34 -14.47 -7.49 -26.05
N GLU A 35 -14.38 -8.82 -26.05
CA GLU A 35 -13.72 -9.60 -27.12
C GLU A 35 -14.40 -9.38 -28.48
N HIS A 36 -15.74 -9.35 -28.52
CA HIS A 36 -16.52 -9.06 -29.73
C HIS A 36 -16.19 -7.68 -30.33
N HIS A 37 -15.89 -6.70 -29.48
CA HIS A 37 -15.47 -5.35 -29.88
C HIS A 37 -13.94 -5.18 -29.92
N GLN A 38 -13.18 -6.29 -29.97
CA GLN A 38 -11.71 -6.29 -30.09
C GLN A 38 -10.99 -5.54 -28.96
N VAL A 39 -11.54 -5.57 -27.75
CA VAL A 39 -10.90 -5.06 -26.53
C VAL A 39 -10.32 -6.25 -25.76
N PRO A 40 -9.04 -6.61 -25.97
CA PRO A 40 -8.40 -7.72 -25.28
C PRO A 40 -8.02 -7.35 -23.83
N GLY A 41 -7.62 -8.36 -23.04
CA GLY A 41 -7.00 -8.14 -21.73
C GLY A 41 -7.98 -7.94 -20.57
N PHE A 42 -9.28 -8.17 -20.77
CA PHE A 42 -10.23 -8.19 -19.66
C PHE A 42 -9.83 -9.25 -18.62
N LEU A 43 -9.55 -8.80 -17.38
CA LEU A 43 -9.10 -9.64 -16.25
C LEU A 43 -7.79 -10.40 -16.49
N SER A 44 -6.91 -9.92 -17.38
CA SER A 44 -5.61 -10.57 -17.63
C SER A 44 -4.66 -10.54 -16.43
N ASN A 45 -4.85 -9.60 -15.50
CA ASN A 45 -4.08 -9.47 -14.26
C ASN A 45 -4.79 -10.07 -13.03
N ALA A 46 -5.86 -10.84 -13.23
CA ALA A 46 -6.66 -11.32 -12.10
C ALA A 46 -5.90 -12.30 -11.18
N ASP A 47 -4.93 -13.05 -11.71
CA ASP A 47 -4.11 -13.95 -10.89
C ASP A 47 -3.15 -13.14 -10.02
N GLU A 48 -2.45 -12.15 -10.58
CA GLU A 48 -1.63 -11.21 -9.81
C GLU A 48 -2.43 -10.46 -8.74
N ALA A 49 -3.67 -10.06 -9.06
CA ALA A 49 -4.56 -9.42 -8.11
C ALA A 49 -4.96 -10.35 -6.94
N ARG A 50 -5.12 -11.65 -7.20
CA ARG A 50 -5.40 -12.64 -6.14
C ARG A 50 -4.17 -12.90 -5.27
N ASP A 51 -2.99 -13.02 -5.87
CA ASP A 51 -1.75 -13.21 -5.11
C ASP A 51 -1.52 -12.03 -4.14
N LEU A 52 -1.82 -10.80 -4.58
CA LEU A 52 -1.76 -9.62 -3.71
C LEU A 52 -2.78 -9.65 -2.55
N ASP A 53 -3.98 -10.19 -2.80
CA ASP A 53 -5.02 -10.35 -1.77
C ASP A 53 -4.66 -11.44 -0.76
N ASP A 54 -4.10 -12.55 -1.22
CA ASP A 54 -3.63 -13.65 -0.36
C ASP A 54 -2.45 -13.18 0.51
N ASP A 55 -1.46 -12.49 -0.09
CA ASP A 55 -0.38 -11.82 0.64
C ASP A 55 -0.95 -10.84 1.68
N TYR A 56 -1.95 -10.04 1.31
CA TYR A 56 -2.61 -9.12 2.23
C TYR A 56 -3.23 -9.86 3.42
N ALA A 57 -3.92 -10.98 3.17
CA ALA A 57 -4.59 -11.78 4.19
C ALA A 57 -3.60 -12.48 5.13
N GLU A 58 -2.53 -13.08 4.59
CA GLU A 58 -1.47 -13.73 5.38
C GLU A 58 -0.79 -12.73 6.31
N TRP A 59 -0.37 -11.57 5.79
CA TRP A 59 0.23 -10.52 6.60
C TRP A 59 -0.72 -10.00 7.67
N ARG A 60 -2.00 -9.82 7.34
CA ARG A 60 -2.99 -9.39 8.32
C ARG A 60 -3.13 -10.41 9.45
N ALA A 61 -3.24 -11.70 9.13
CA ALA A 61 -3.36 -12.77 10.11
C ALA A 61 -2.14 -12.81 11.05
N PHE A 62 -0.93 -12.71 10.48
CA PHE A 62 0.31 -12.66 11.24
C PHE A 62 0.38 -11.47 12.20
N LEU A 63 0.07 -10.25 11.73
CA LEU A 63 0.17 -9.04 12.56
C LEU A 63 -0.89 -9.01 13.67
N LEU A 64 -2.10 -9.51 13.40
CA LEU A 64 -3.13 -9.69 14.43
C LEU A 64 -2.65 -10.68 15.49
N ARG A 65 -2.14 -11.84 15.07
CA ARG A 65 -1.63 -12.84 16.02
C ARG A 65 -0.46 -12.31 16.83
N TRP A 66 0.44 -11.56 16.22
CA TRP A 66 1.52 -10.88 16.94
C TRP A 66 0.96 -9.97 18.03
N HIS A 67 0.02 -9.09 17.67
CA HIS A 67 -0.61 -8.18 18.62
C HIS A 67 -1.33 -8.94 19.76
N ASP A 68 -1.98 -10.07 19.47
CA ASP A 68 -2.60 -10.89 20.51
C ASP A 68 -1.57 -11.50 21.49
N LEU A 69 -0.38 -11.86 20.99
CA LEU A 69 0.69 -12.46 21.79
C LEU A 69 1.48 -11.43 22.61
N TYR A 70 1.68 -10.22 22.10
CA TYR A 70 2.65 -9.26 22.64
C TYR A 70 2.10 -7.84 22.83
N GLY A 71 0.90 -7.54 22.34
CA GLY A 71 0.33 -6.19 22.30
C GLY A 71 1.28 -5.20 21.60
N ASP A 72 1.48 -4.04 22.24
CA ASP A 72 2.35 -2.97 21.76
C ASP A 72 3.84 -3.15 22.14
N GLN A 73 4.22 -4.34 22.63
CA GLN A 73 5.60 -4.59 23.01
C GLN A 73 6.54 -4.58 21.80
N ARG A 74 7.62 -3.83 21.93
CA ARG A 74 8.71 -3.78 20.95
C ARG A 74 9.49 -5.08 20.98
N ARG A 75 9.67 -5.70 19.82
CA ARG A 75 10.43 -6.95 19.65
C ARG A 75 11.37 -6.85 18.47
N SER A 76 12.58 -7.37 18.64
CA SER A 76 13.54 -7.56 17.55
C SER A 76 13.14 -8.74 16.67
N ALA A 77 13.64 -8.75 15.43
CA ALA A 77 13.46 -9.90 14.53
C ALA A 77 14.05 -11.20 15.09
N ALA A 78 15.08 -11.11 15.94
CA ALA A 78 15.66 -12.28 16.61
C ALA A 78 14.70 -12.87 17.64
N GLU A 79 14.11 -12.05 18.51
CA GLU A 79 13.14 -12.50 19.51
C GLU A 79 11.90 -13.12 18.87
N LEU A 80 11.38 -12.51 17.80
CA LEU A 80 10.22 -13.03 17.09
C LEU A 80 10.50 -14.38 16.47
N ARG A 81 11.67 -14.55 15.85
CA ARG A 81 12.05 -15.86 15.31
C ARG A 81 12.22 -16.89 16.43
N SER A 82 12.84 -16.54 17.55
CA SER A 82 12.95 -17.46 18.68
C SER A 82 11.59 -17.89 19.20
N SER A 83 10.61 -16.99 19.22
CA SER A 83 9.25 -17.31 19.65
C SER A 83 8.48 -18.23 18.69
N ALA A 84 8.89 -18.32 17.43
CA ALA A 84 8.24 -19.16 16.43
C ALA A 84 8.73 -20.62 16.46
N GLU A 85 9.71 -20.94 17.30
CA GLU A 85 10.12 -22.32 17.50
C GLU A 85 9.03 -23.05 18.30
N PRO A 86 8.47 -24.17 17.79
CA PRO A 86 7.47 -24.92 18.54
C PRO A 86 8.10 -25.61 19.74
N ASP A 87 7.56 -25.35 20.93
CA ASP A 87 7.94 -26.09 22.13
C ASP A 87 7.42 -27.53 22.03
N ILE A 88 8.27 -28.49 22.38
CA ILE A 88 7.94 -29.92 22.31
C ILE A 88 6.71 -30.20 23.19
N GLY A 89 5.61 -30.61 22.57
CA GLY A 89 4.36 -30.97 23.26
C GLY A 89 3.41 -29.81 23.53
N MET A 90 3.71 -28.58 23.06
CA MET A 90 2.76 -27.47 23.07
C MET A 90 2.22 -27.17 21.67
N PRO A 91 0.97 -26.65 21.56
CA PRO A 91 0.44 -26.17 20.29
C PRO A 91 1.24 -24.96 19.78
N ASP A 92 1.33 -24.81 18.46
CA ASP A 92 1.98 -23.66 17.84
C ASP A 92 1.32 -22.36 18.29
N ARG A 93 2.09 -21.51 18.97
CA ARG A 93 1.61 -20.22 19.46
C ARG A 93 1.24 -19.27 18.32
N TRP A 94 1.76 -19.47 17.11
CA TRP A 94 1.45 -18.64 15.95
C TRP A 94 0.31 -19.20 15.11
N GLU A 95 -0.24 -20.37 15.46
CA GLU A 95 -1.36 -21.00 14.74
C GLU A 95 -1.14 -21.07 13.21
N GLY A 96 0.10 -21.29 12.78
CA GLY A 96 0.48 -21.33 11.37
C GLY A 96 0.54 -19.97 10.66
N THR A 97 0.32 -18.86 11.36
CA THR A 97 0.37 -17.51 10.77
C THR A 97 1.78 -16.94 10.66
N PHE A 98 2.79 -17.59 11.25
CA PHE A 98 4.16 -17.10 11.18
C PHE A 98 4.71 -17.20 9.75
N PRO A 99 5.34 -16.14 9.20
CA PRO A 99 5.89 -16.19 7.85
C PRO A 99 6.89 -17.34 7.68
N THR A 100 6.73 -18.11 6.61
CA THR A 100 7.65 -19.20 6.27
C THR A 100 8.17 -19.05 4.85
N THR A 101 9.24 -19.79 4.54
CA THR A 101 9.71 -19.95 3.17
C THR A 101 8.74 -20.83 2.36
N ALA A 102 8.84 -20.84 1.03
CA ALA A 102 8.04 -21.72 0.17
C ALA A 102 8.17 -23.22 0.51
N ALA A 103 9.25 -23.62 1.19
CA ALA A 103 9.45 -24.98 1.69
C ALA A 103 8.85 -25.23 3.10
N GLY A 104 8.06 -24.29 3.64
CA GLY A 104 7.45 -24.36 4.98
C GLY A 104 8.44 -24.16 6.13
N ARG A 105 9.70 -23.79 5.87
CA ARG A 105 10.71 -23.56 6.92
C ARG A 105 10.62 -22.15 7.48
N LEU A 106 10.84 -22.02 8.79
CA LEU A 106 10.95 -20.74 9.49
C LEU A 106 12.09 -19.89 8.92
N LEU A 107 11.86 -18.59 8.76
CA LEU A 107 12.88 -17.65 8.27
C LEU A 107 14.02 -17.45 9.28
N THR A 108 15.20 -17.09 8.79
CA THR A 108 16.28 -16.59 9.65
C THR A 108 15.92 -15.21 10.22
N PRO A 109 16.48 -14.78 11.37
CA PRO A 109 16.25 -13.43 11.90
C PRO A 109 16.55 -12.32 10.90
N LYS A 110 17.58 -12.50 10.06
CA LYS A 110 17.97 -11.53 9.02
C LYS A 110 16.93 -11.47 7.89
N SER A 111 16.48 -12.62 7.41
CA SER A 111 15.44 -12.69 6.36
C SER A 111 14.11 -12.16 6.87
N LEU A 112 13.75 -12.49 8.12
CA LEU A 112 12.56 -11.96 8.78
C LEU A 112 12.61 -10.44 8.89
N GLY A 113 13.72 -9.87 9.38
CA GLY A 113 13.89 -8.42 9.45
C GLY A 113 13.78 -7.74 8.08
N ARG A 114 14.30 -8.37 7.01
CA ARG A 114 14.17 -7.84 5.65
C ARG A 114 12.73 -7.79 5.18
N ILE A 115 11.95 -8.86 5.36
CA ILE A 115 10.54 -8.87 4.93
C ILE A 115 9.68 -7.94 5.79
N LEU A 116 9.93 -7.87 7.11
CA LEU A 116 9.25 -6.95 8.02
C LEU A 116 9.49 -5.49 7.62
N THR A 117 10.72 -5.15 7.23
CA THR A 117 11.06 -3.80 6.78
C THR A 117 10.19 -3.36 5.59
N GLY A 118 9.86 -4.28 4.68
CA GLY A 118 8.99 -3.99 3.54
C GLY A 118 7.52 -3.73 3.91
N GLN A 119 7.08 -4.19 5.09
CA GLN A 119 5.70 -4.06 5.57
C GLN A 119 5.49 -2.88 6.52
N ILE A 120 6.57 -2.18 6.92
CA ILE A 120 6.46 -1.02 7.83
C ILE A 120 5.53 0.04 7.23
N GLY A 121 4.61 0.55 8.05
CA GLY A 121 3.69 1.64 7.68
C GLY A 121 2.55 1.23 6.75
N ARG A 122 2.46 -0.04 6.33
CA ARG A 122 1.34 -0.55 5.54
C ARG A 122 0.20 -0.97 6.45
N TRP A 123 -0.94 -0.29 6.34
CA TRP A 123 -2.15 -0.67 7.05
C TRP A 123 -2.75 -1.97 6.49
N ARG A 124 -3.10 -2.89 7.39
CA ARG A 124 -3.77 -4.16 7.06
C ARG A 124 -5.08 -4.25 7.85
N GLY A 125 -6.02 -3.37 7.52
CA GLY A 125 -7.24 -3.16 8.29
C GLY A 125 -6.99 -2.24 9.48
N ASN A 126 -7.06 -2.79 10.69
CA ASN A 126 -6.92 -2.07 11.97
C ASN A 126 -5.54 -2.21 12.63
N VAL A 127 -4.58 -2.83 11.94
CA VAL A 127 -3.21 -3.02 12.41
C VAL A 127 -2.20 -2.46 11.43
N VAL A 128 -1.11 -1.89 11.96
CA VAL A 128 0.04 -1.44 11.19
C VAL A 128 1.34 -1.83 11.90
N LEU A 129 2.32 -2.29 11.13
CA LEU A 129 3.66 -2.57 11.64
C LEU A 129 4.48 -1.28 11.71
N ARG A 130 5.05 -1.00 12.88
CA ARG A 130 5.99 0.10 13.11
C ARG A 130 7.36 -0.43 13.47
N SER A 131 8.38 0.43 13.37
CA SER A 131 9.72 0.09 13.79
C SER A 131 10.43 1.28 14.42
N GLU A 132 11.33 1.00 15.35
CA GLU A 132 12.19 1.97 16.01
C GLU A 132 13.63 1.41 16.07
N ILE A 133 14.63 2.28 16.16
CA ILE A 133 16.00 1.86 16.43
C ILE A 133 16.21 1.94 17.93
N ASP A 134 16.46 0.80 18.56
CA ASP A 134 16.75 0.73 19.98
C ASP A 134 18.10 1.43 20.26
N THR A 135 18.11 2.40 21.17
CA THR A 135 19.30 3.22 21.46
C THR A 135 20.41 2.44 22.16
N HIS A 136 20.07 1.37 22.88
CA HIS A 136 21.01 0.58 23.66
C HIS A 136 21.68 -0.51 22.82
N THR A 137 20.91 -1.21 22.01
CA THR A 137 21.38 -2.32 21.17
C THR A 137 21.70 -1.89 19.74
N ARG A 138 21.27 -0.67 19.33
CA ARG A 138 21.27 -0.19 17.94
C ARG A 138 20.55 -1.12 16.96
N ALA A 139 19.77 -2.06 17.48
CA ALA A 139 18.99 -2.99 16.68
C ALA A 139 17.64 -2.36 16.32
N ARG A 140 17.13 -2.70 15.13
CA ARG A 140 15.76 -2.34 14.77
C ARG A 140 14.79 -3.23 15.53
N THR A 141 13.92 -2.62 16.30
CA THR A 141 12.78 -3.26 16.96
C THR A 141 11.50 -2.91 16.22
N TYR A 142 10.51 -3.79 16.34
CA TYR A 142 9.23 -3.71 15.66
C TYR A 142 8.12 -3.83 16.69
N TYR A 143 7.01 -3.14 16.45
CA TYR A 143 5.81 -3.24 17.28
C TYR A 143 4.58 -3.06 16.41
N ILE A 144 3.45 -3.61 16.88
CA ILE A 144 2.16 -3.43 16.22
C ILE A 144 1.49 -2.22 16.87
N GLU A 145 0.97 -1.34 16.03
CA GLU A 145 0.04 -0.31 16.45
C GLU A 145 -1.35 -0.79 16.01
N HIS A 146 -2.24 -0.98 16.98
CA HIS A 146 -3.62 -1.40 16.74
C HIS A 146 -4.57 -0.23 17.04
N THR A 147 -5.33 0.19 16.04
CA THR A 147 -6.38 1.20 16.21
C THR A 147 -7.74 0.51 16.34
N PRO A 148 -8.32 0.40 17.55
CA PRO A 148 -9.70 -0.03 17.67
C PRO A 148 -10.59 1.07 17.09
N ASN A 149 -11.29 0.76 16.00
CA ASN A 149 -12.20 1.62 15.23
C ASN A 149 -11.53 2.52 14.16
N PRO A 150 -11.75 2.27 12.86
CA PRO A 150 -11.46 3.24 11.83
C PRO A 150 -12.65 4.20 11.75
N GLU A 151 -12.66 5.25 12.58
CA GLU A 151 -13.09 6.51 11.99
C GLU A 151 -12.09 6.78 10.86
N PRO A 152 -12.51 7.09 9.62
CA PRO A 152 -11.60 7.27 8.50
C PRO A 152 -10.69 8.47 8.77
N ALA A 153 -9.60 8.20 9.48
CA ALA A 153 -8.52 9.13 9.71
C ALA A 153 -7.91 9.40 8.34
N GLU A 154 -8.34 10.54 7.80
CA GLU A 154 -7.74 11.29 6.72
C GLU A 154 -6.34 10.80 6.43
N ALA A 155 -6.18 10.18 5.25
CA ALA A 155 -4.88 10.00 4.66
C ALA A 155 -4.23 11.39 4.60
N LYS A 156 -3.37 11.70 5.57
CA LYS A 156 -2.51 12.88 5.51
C LYS A 156 -1.76 12.74 4.18
N PRO A 157 -1.95 13.67 3.23
CA PRO A 157 -1.23 13.57 1.97
C PRO A 157 0.25 13.65 2.30
N ALA A 158 1.01 12.66 1.82
CA ALA A 158 2.45 12.76 1.74
C ALA A 158 2.76 14.09 1.03
N GLY A 159 3.30 15.05 1.78
CA GLY A 159 3.74 16.32 1.21
C GLY A 159 4.76 16.03 0.12
N PRO A 160 4.73 16.74 -1.01
CA PRO A 160 5.67 16.49 -2.08
C PRO A 160 7.09 16.78 -1.58
N GLU A 161 7.92 15.73 -1.58
CA GLU A 161 9.37 15.86 -1.48
C GLU A 161 9.86 16.83 -2.55
N GLY A 162 10.73 17.75 -2.12
CA GLY A 162 11.24 18.85 -2.91
C GLY A 162 11.90 18.38 -4.20
N VAL A 163 11.32 18.78 -5.33
CA VAL A 163 12.03 18.88 -6.59
C VAL A 163 12.84 20.17 -6.55
N ASN A 164 14.15 20.03 -6.40
CA ASN A 164 15.13 21.09 -6.62
C ASN A 164 14.95 21.67 -8.03
N ALA A 165 14.63 22.97 -8.13
CA ALA A 165 14.83 23.76 -9.32
C ALA A 165 16.18 24.52 -9.16
N PRO A 166 17.04 24.56 -10.19
CA PRO A 166 18.29 25.30 -10.10
C PRO A 166 18.02 26.80 -10.15
N GLU A 167 18.70 27.55 -9.29
CA GLU A 167 18.76 29.00 -9.30
C GLU A 167 19.51 29.49 -10.55
N GLU A 168 18.87 30.31 -11.38
CA GLU A 168 19.56 31.28 -12.24
C GLU A 168 18.92 32.67 -12.06
N THR A 169 19.59 33.44 -11.21
CA THR A 169 20.08 34.81 -11.45
C THR A 169 19.24 35.71 -12.35
N GLY A 170 18.64 36.73 -11.72
CA GLY A 170 17.82 37.72 -12.39
C GLY A 170 18.55 38.63 -13.37
N LEU A 171 17.77 39.17 -14.30
CA LEU A 171 17.86 40.52 -14.83
C LEU A 171 16.61 40.71 -15.68
N PHE A 172 15.74 41.67 -15.34
CA PHE A 172 14.96 42.53 -16.25
C PHE A 172 13.92 43.27 -15.41
N GLN A 173 14.24 44.51 -15.05
CA GLN A 173 13.27 45.48 -14.54
C GLN A 173 12.49 46.05 -15.71
N GLU A 174 11.16 46.14 -15.55
CA GLU A 174 10.29 46.93 -16.44
C GLU A 174 9.71 48.13 -15.64
N PRO A 175 9.60 49.33 -16.24
CA PRO A 175 9.53 50.57 -15.47
C PRO A 175 8.12 50.91 -14.96
N GLN A 176 8.09 51.43 -13.73
CA GLN A 176 6.94 51.99 -13.04
C GLN A 176 6.47 53.31 -13.68
N ASN A 177 5.23 53.36 -14.16
CA ASN A 177 4.59 54.58 -14.63
C ASN A 177 3.87 55.26 -13.45
N LYS A 178 4.36 56.43 -13.03
CA LYS A 178 3.86 57.21 -11.89
C LYS A 178 2.80 58.22 -12.36
N PRO A 179 1.62 58.34 -11.72
CA PRO A 179 0.72 59.44 -12.02
C PRO A 179 1.21 60.73 -11.35
N ALA A 180 1.20 61.82 -12.13
CA ALA A 180 1.47 63.18 -11.69
C ALA A 180 0.17 63.88 -11.27
N ASN A 181 0.20 64.59 -10.14
CA ASN A 181 -0.70 65.72 -9.86
C ASN A 181 -0.07 66.64 -8.79
N PRO A 182 -0.49 67.91 -8.64
CA PRO A 182 0.41 69.06 -8.70
C PRO A 182 0.30 69.91 -7.42
N GLN A 183 0.85 71.14 -7.49
CA GLN A 183 0.73 72.25 -6.52
C GLN A 183 1.71 72.15 -5.33
N THR A 184 2.44 73.21 -4.92
CA THR A 184 2.38 74.64 -5.25
C THR A 184 3.65 75.36 -4.75
N ARG A 185 4.07 76.40 -5.50
CA ARG A 185 4.73 77.69 -5.11
C ARG A 185 6.08 77.60 -4.34
N GLN A 186 7.12 78.39 -4.62
CA GLN A 186 7.21 79.87 -4.51
C GLN A 186 8.55 80.37 -5.10
N THR A 187 8.52 81.58 -5.68
CA THR A 187 9.65 82.51 -6.00
C THR A 187 9.80 83.52 -4.84
N PRO A 188 10.67 84.56 -4.86
CA PRO A 188 12.00 84.80 -5.44
C PRO A 188 12.97 85.16 -4.27
N PRO A 189 13.94 86.13 -4.25
CA PRO A 189 14.21 87.30 -5.10
C PRO A 189 15.14 87.08 -6.30
#